data_AF-A0AAV2SKQ4-F1
#
_entry.id   AF-A0AAV2SKQ4-F1
#
_cell.length_a   1.000
_cell.length_b   1.000
_cell.length_c   1.000
_cell.angle_alpha   90.00
_cell.angle_beta   90.00
_cell.angle_gamma   90.00
#
_symmetry.space_group_name_H-M   'P 1'
#
loop_
_entity.id
_entity.type
_entity.pdbx_description
1 polymer ?
#
loop_
_entity_poly.entity_id
_entity_poly.type
_entity_poly.pdbx_seq_one_letter_code
_entity_poly.pdbx_strand_id
1 'polypeptide(L)'
;RQLVYLDGSFGETILEVNLRHPGLNNRNITRGHNWSVYSVNPINVDIGDEFSQARCETSEYRWNPYLVQHAFPNDHEFYKKECSASFPLRCEVGDLSGRLGSIDVGDIKYVFLDQNMPLSGPHGVMSRSIVIHNENQGSEKFACADIEPDDDIINLANIKRPSKFSPKIFMDDMREVLGVPEWYLSMELQTVTTSVDQKCVSFVIHFMGPLAHTLQRPFYRLLAGGILKKTTLPQPGVPTDPNRKKEVSYRTCGDVLDND
;
A
#
# COMPACT_ATOMS: atom_id res chain seq x y z
N ARG A 1 -0.61 -1.53 -10.96
CA ARG A 1 -0.34 -2.75 -11.77
C ARG A 1 -0.14 -2.38 -13.25
N GLN A 2 0.69 -3.10 -13.99
CA GLN A 2 0.95 -2.85 -15.41
C GLN A 2 1.15 -4.19 -16.14
N LEU A 3 0.61 -4.32 -17.35
CA LEU A 3 0.84 -5.48 -18.21
C LEU A 3 2.15 -5.30 -18.99
N VAL A 4 2.99 -6.34 -19.02
CA VAL A 4 4.20 -6.41 -19.84
C VAL A 4 3.96 -7.47 -20.92
N TYR A 5 4.03 -7.06 -22.18
CA TYR A 5 3.83 -7.96 -23.33
C TYR A 5 5.11 -8.75 -23.64
N LEU A 6 4.97 -9.83 -24.42
CA LEU A 6 6.09 -10.71 -24.78
C LEU A 6 7.20 -10.01 -25.58
N ASP A 7 6.86 -8.93 -26.29
CA ASP A 7 7.80 -8.10 -27.04
C ASP A 7 8.55 -7.08 -26.14
N GLY A 8 8.27 -7.07 -24.84
CA GLY A 8 8.83 -6.13 -23.87
C GLY A 8 8.14 -4.78 -23.84
N SER A 9 7.08 -4.56 -24.63
CA SER A 9 6.26 -3.36 -24.53
C SER A 9 5.40 -3.40 -23.26
N PHE A 10 5.00 -2.22 -22.79
CA PHE A 10 4.20 -2.08 -21.58
C PHE A 10 2.83 -1.50 -21.91
N GLY A 11 1.79 -2.03 -21.26
CA GLY A 11 0.47 -1.44 -21.27
C GLY A 11 0.37 -0.23 -20.35
N GLU A 12 -0.84 0.30 -20.21
CA GLU A 12 -1.14 1.37 -19.27
C GLU A 12 -0.95 0.89 -17.81
N THR A 13 -0.57 1.82 -16.94
CA THR A 13 -0.44 1.57 -15.51
C THR A 13 -1.75 1.92 -14.81
N ILE A 14 -2.35 0.93 -14.17
CA ILE A 14 -3.52 1.12 -13.31
C ILE A 14 -3.04 1.50 -11.92
N LEU A 15 -3.53 2.65 -11.44
CA LEU A 15 -3.27 3.19 -10.11
C LEU A 15 -4.55 3.13 -9.27
N GLU A 16 -4.49 2.43 -8.15
CA GLU A 16 -5.58 2.37 -7.17
C GLU A 16 -5.16 3.19 -5.94
N VAL A 17 -5.85 4.30 -5.70
CA VAL A 17 -5.46 5.29 -4.68
C VAL A 17 -6.48 5.29 -3.55
N ASN A 18 -6.02 4.99 -2.33
CA ASN A 18 -6.84 4.93 -1.12
C ASN A 18 -6.08 5.58 0.04
N LEU A 19 -6.27 6.89 0.23
CA LEU A 19 -5.54 7.69 1.19
C LEU A 19 -6.41 8.09 2.38
N ARG A 20 -5.84 8.03 3.58
CA ARG A 20 -6.51 8.40 4.83
C ARG A 20 -5.57 9.15 5.75
N HIS A 21 -6.12 10.06 6.53
CA HIS A 21 -5.39 10.67 7.63
C HIS A 21 -5.09 9.64 8.73
N PRO A 22 -3.96 9.76 9.45
CA PRO A 22 -3.60 8.80 10.49
C PRO A 22 -4.61 8.80 11.65
N GLY A 23 -4.83 7.62 12.23
CA GLY A 23 -5.75 7.39 13.35
C GLY A 23 -7.00 6.60 12.94
N LEU A 24 -7.36 5.57 13.74
CA LEU A 24 -8.45 4.63 13.42
C LEU A 24 -9.81 5.28 13.16
N ASN A 25 -10.13 6.35 13.88
CA ASN A 25 -11.41 7.06 13.78
C ASN A 25 -11.26 8.45 13.15
N ASN A 26 -10.15 8.72 12.47
CA ASN A 26 -9.94 10.01 11.84
C ASN A 26 -10.86 10.14 10.60
N ARG A 27 -11.71 11.15 10.62
CA ARG A 27 -12.66 11.49 9.54
C ARG A 27 -12.33 12.81 8.87
N ASN A 28 -11.11 13.33 9.09
CA ASN A 28 -10.68 14.54 8.45
C ASN A 28 -10.60 14.33 6.93
N ILE A 29 -10.96 15.36 6.18
CA ILE A 29 -10.92 15.35 4.73
C ILE A 29 -10.19 16.61 4.28
N THR A 30 -9.11 16.41 3.51
CA THR A 30 -8.34 17.50 2.90
C THR A 30 -8.32 17.27 1.40
N ARG A 31 -8.36 18.36 0.62
CA ARG A 31 -8.70 18.30 -0.80
C ARG A 31 -7.67 18.95 -1.70
N GLY A 32 -7.65 18.52 -2.95
CA GLY A 32 -6.82 19.14 -3.99
C GLY A 32 -5.33 18.95 -3.74
N HIS A 33 -4.92 17.77 -3.26
CA HIS A 33 -3.52 17.44 -3.09
C HIS A 33 -2.89 17.11 -4.45
N ASN A 34 -1.83 17.82 -4.78
CA ASN A 34 -0.96 17.38 -5.87
C ASN A 34 -0.15 16.17 -5.41
N TRP A 35 0.26 15.33 -6.36
CA TRP A 35 0.95 14.09 -6.12
C TRP A 35 1.86 13.77 -7.30
N SER A 36 3.04 13.24 -7.00
CA SER A 36 4.09 13.02 -7.99
C SER A 36 5.07 11.95 -7.55
N VAL A 37 5.75 11.32 -8.51
CA VAL A 37 6.88 10.43 -8.28
C VAL A 37 8.17 11.24 -8.23
N TYR A 38 8.99 11.00 -7.22
CA TYR A 38 10.29 11.62 -7.00
C TYR A 38 11.41 10.59 -7.10
N SER A 39 12.60 11.05 -7.50
CA SER A 39 13.69 10.17 -7.91
C SER A 39 14.32 9.35 -6.78
N VAL A 40 14.23 9.82 -5.54
CA VAL A 40 14.93 9.28 -4.37
C VAL A 40 13.93 8.68 -3.39
N ASN A 41 14.27 7.52 -2.82
CA ASN A 41 13.52 6.90 -1.73
C ASN A 41 13.77 7.66 -0.43
N PRO A 42 12.75 8.13 0.31
CA PRO A 42 12.89 8.46 1.72
C PRO A 42 13.15 7.17 2.48
N ILE A 43 14.40 6.72 2.50
CA ILE A 43 14.84 5.67 3.41
C ILE A 43 14.54 6.19 4.82
N ASN A 44 13.47 5.69 5.44
CA ASN A 44 13.18 5.56 6.88
C ASN A 44 13.56 6.66 7.89
N VAL A 45 13.98 7.86 7.47
CA VAL A 45 14.45 8.90 8.40
C VAL A 45 13.34 9.89 8.76
N ASP A 46 12.43 10.25 7.83
CA ASP A 46 11.52 11.39 8.06
C ASP A 46 10.00 11.13 7.87
N ILE A 47 9.58 9.89 7.55
CA ILE A 47 8.16 9.57 7.23
C ILE A 47 7.21 9.80 8.43
N GLY A 48 7.73 9.75 9.65
CA GLY A 48 6.97 9.85 10.89
C GLY A 48 7.20 11.11 11.72
N ASP A 49 7.94 12.11 11.24
CA ASP A 49 8.25 13.32 12.03
C ASP A 49 6.97 14.11 12.32
N GLU A 50 6.73 14.61 13.53
CA GLU A 50 5.54 15.44 13.83
C GLU A 50 5.57 16.81 13.11
N PHE A 51 6.75 17.28 12.69
CA PHE A 51 6.91 18.54 11.96
C PHE A 51 6.80 18.34 10.44
N SER A 52 5.79 18.96 9.82
CA SER A 52 5.52 18.88 8.38
C SER A 52 6.69 19.32 7.50
N GLN A 53 7.58 20.16 8.01
CA GLN A 53 8.70 20.73 7.25
C GLN A 53 9.85 19.75 7.03
N ALA A 54 10.07 18.78 7.93
CA ALA A 54 11.14 17.79 7.81
C ALA A 54 10.71 16.54 7.02
N ARG A 55 9.41 16.36 6.76
CA ARG A 55 8.88 15.18 6.05
C ARG A 55 9.26 15.22 4.57
N CYS A 56 9.79 14.10 4.07
CA CYS A 56 10.03 13.88 2.64
C CYS A 56 11.09 14.82 2.02
N GLU A 57 11.98 15.40 2.84
CA GLU A 57 13.05 16.29 2.38
C GLU A 57 13.99 15.58 1.41
N THR A 58 14.30 14.30 1.66
CA THR A 58 15.21 13.47 0.84
C THR A 58 14.71 13.21 -0.58
N SER A 59 13.41 13.40 -0.87
CA SER A 59 12.85 13.28 -2.22
C SER A 59 13.29 14.48 -3.06
N GLU A 60 14.49 14.44 -3.64
CA GLU A 60 15.14 15.60 -4.29
C GLU A 60 14.29 16.23 -5.41
N TYR A 61 14.16 15.53 -6.54
CA TYR A 61 13.55 16.06 -7.77
C TYR A 61 12.44 15.14 -8.28
N ARG A 62 11.42 15.75 -8.89
CA ARG A 62 10.38 15.01 -9.61
C ARG A 62 11.00 14.16 -10.71
N TRP A 63 10.55 12.92 -10.83
CA TRP A 63 11.12 11.97 -11.77
C TRP A 63 10.89 12.42 -13.22
N ASN A 64 11.96 12.81 -13.92
CA ASN A 64 11.91 13.34 -15.28
C ASN A 64 13.02 12.74 -16.17
N PRO A 65 12.93 11.43 -16.51
CA PRO A 65 13.96 10.77 -17.29
C PRO A 65 14.07 11.28 -18.73
N TYR A 66 13.00 11.86 -19.27
CA TYR A 66 12.95 12.38 -20.65
C TYR A 66 13.29 13.86 -20.75
N LEU A 67 13.64 14.50 -19.63
CA LEU A 67 14.10 15.89 -19.60
C LEU A 67 13.11 16.86 -20.27
N VAL A 68 11.80 16.64 -20.11
CA VAL A 68 10.74 17.36 -20.85
C VAL A 68 10.80 18.89 -20.68
N GLN A 69 11.35 19.36 -19.56
CA GLN A 69 11.55 20.78 -19.24
C GLN A 69 12.87 21.38 -19.75
N HIS A 70 13.80 20.58 -20.27
CA HIS A 70 15.16 21.06 -20.61
C HIS A 70 15.25 21.87 -21.91
N ALA A 71 14.19 21.97 -22.71
CA ALA A 71 14.15 22.95 -23.79
C ALA A 71 14.17 24.40 -23.26
N PHE A 72 13.57 24.64 -22.08
CA PHE A 72 13.55 25.93 -21.38
C PHE A 72 13.50 25.73 -19.85
N PRO A 73 14.63 25.41 -19.19
CA PRO A 73 14.67 24.98 -17.78
C PRO A 73 14.09 25.98 -16.76
N ASN A 74 14.05 27.27 -17.11
CA ASN A 74 13.55 28.34 -16.25
C ASN A 74 12.11 28.77 -16.60
N ASP A 75 11.50 28.20 -17.64
CA ASP A 75 10.17 28.56 -18.11
C ASP A 75 9.10 27.61 -17.55
N HIS A 76 8.79 27.84 -16.27
CA HIS A 76 7.72 27.11 -15.58
C HIS A 76 6.33 27.41 -16.16
N GLU A 77 6.13 28.53 -16.86
CA GLU A 77 4.86 28.82 -17.52
C GLU A 77 4.64 27.93 -18.73
N PHE A 78 5.69 27.73 -19.53
CA PHE A 78 5.63 26.85 -20.69
C PHE A 78 5.25 25.43 -20.26
N TYR A 79 5.92 24.88 -19.25
CA TYR A 79 5.58 23.55 -18.74
C TYR A 79 4.11 23.45 -18.29
N LYS A 80 3.60 24.45 -17.54
CA LYS A 80 2.20 24.48 -17.08
C LYS A 80 1.17 24.55 -18.23
N LYS A 81 1.55 25.10 -19.38
CA LYS A 81 0.70 25.18 -20.58
C LYS A 81 0.72 23.88 -21.38
N GLU A 82 1.86 23.20 -21.40
CA GLU A 82 2.09 22.02 -22.23
C GLU A 82 1.69 20.71 -21.52
N CYS A 83 1.98 20.59 -20.23
CA CYS A 83 1.60 19.42 -19.44
C CYS A 83 0.13 19.53 -19.03
N SER A 84 -0.68 18.58 -19.52
CA SER A 84 -2.10 18.47 -19.16
C SER A 84 -2.59 17.05 -19.40
N ALA A 85 -3.79 16.74 -18.89
CA ALA A 85 -4.48 15.48 -19.17
C ALA A 85 -4.69 15.22 -20.68
N SER A 86 -4.81 16.27 -21.50
CA SER A 86 -4.94 16.14 -22.97
C SER A 86 -3.59 15.88 -23.67
N PHE A 87 -2.48 16.28 -23.04
CA PHE A 87 -1.13 16.11 -23.58
C PHE A 87 -0.21 15.41 -22.55
N PRO A 88 -0.54 14.17 -22.13
CA PRO A 88 0.14 13.51 -21.01
C PRO A 88 1.63 13.22 -21.28
N LEU A 89 2.03 13.09 -22.55
CA LEU A 89 3.42 12.86 -22.96
C LEU A 89 4.29 14.13 -22.88
N ARG A 90 3.68 15.30 -22.66
CA ARG A 90 4.38 16.58 -22.39
C ARG A 90 4.58 16.84 -20.90
N CYS A 91 4.15 15.91 -20.05
CA CYS A 91 4.40 15.96 -18.63
C CYS A 91 5.67 15.19 -18.27
N GLU A 92 6.34 15.60 -17.20
CA GLU A 92 7.38 14.78 -16.59
C GLU A 92 6.79 13.44 -16.17
N VAL A 93 7.52 12.33 -16.33
CA VAL A 93 7.03 10.97 -15.98
C VAL A 93 6.47 10.92 -14.55
N GLY A 94 7.09 11.64 -13.62
CA GLY A 94 6.62 11.70 -12.24
C GLY A 94 5.44 12.64 -11.98
N ASP A 95 5.01 13.49 -12.92
CA ASP A 95 3.92 14.44 -12.69
C ASP A 95 2.54 13.81 -12.89
N LEU A 96 2.08 13.10 -11.85
CA LEU A 96 0.78 12.43 -11.87
C LEU A 96 -0.37 13.44 -11.81
N SER A 97 -0.25 14.54 -11.05
CA SER A 97 -1.30 15.56 -11.00
C SER A 97 -1.53 16.29 -12.31
N GLY A 98 -0.46 16.60 -13.05
CA GLY A 98 -0.59 17.21 -14.37
C GLY A 98 -1.37 16.34 -15.36
N ARG A 99 -1.24 15.01 -15.25
CA ARG A 99 -1.90 14.05 -16.15
C ARG A 99 -3.28 13.58 -15.66
N LEU A 100 -3.42 13.32 -14.37
CA LEU A 100 -4.57 12.62 -13.79
C LEU A 100 -5.42 13.52 -12.88
N GLY A 101 -4.94 14.73 -12.59
CA GLY A 101 -5.56 15.65 -11.64
C GLY A 101 -5.11 15.43 -10.20
N SER A 102 -5.50 16.36 -9.33
CA SER A 102 -5.27 16.27 -7.88
C SER A 102 -6.16 15.21 -7.23
N ILE A 103 -5.74 14.75 -6.05
CA ILE A 103 -6.45 13.75 -5.25
C ILE A 103 -6.88 14.32 -3.89
N ASP A 104 -7.90 13.72 -3.29
CA ASP A 104 -8.34 14.05 -1.94
C ASP A 104 -7.89 12.97 -0.94
N VAL A 105 -7.65 13.37 0.31
CA VAL A 105 -7.22 12.48 1.40
C VAL A 105 -8.36 12.36 2.41
N GLY A 106 -8.77 11.11 2.70
CA GLY A 106 -9.83 10.81 3.67
C GLY A 106 -11.26 10.77 3.10
N ASP A 107 -11.44 10.97 1.79
CA ASP A 107 -12.75 10.98 1.12
C ASP A 107 -12.98 9.67 0.33
N ILE A 108 -12.85 9.72 -1.00
CA ILE A 108 -13.12 8.59 -1.91
C ILE A 108 -11.85 7.83 -2.31
N LYS A 109 -12.05 6.62 -2.85
CA LYS A 109 -11.01 5.85 -3.53
C LYS A 109 -11.00 6.22 -5.01
N TYR A 110 -9.80 6.32 -5.59
CA TYR A 110 -9.64 6.59 -7.02
C TYR A 110 -9.06 5.38 -7.74
N VAL A 111 -9.44 5.24 -9.01
CA VAL A 111 -8.79 4.33 -9.95
C VAL A 111 -8.42 5.16 -11.18
N PHE A 112 -7.13 5.23 -11.47
CA PHE A 112 -6.60 5.94 -12.63
C PHE A 112 -5.92 4.99 -13.60
N LEU A 113 -5.89 5.40 -14.86
CA LEU A 113 -5.10 4.81 -15.93
C LEU A 113 -4.06 5.82 -16.36
N ASP A 114 -2.78 5.48 -16.19
CA ASP A 114 -1.66 6.33 -16.60
C ASP A 114 -0.88 5.68 -17.74
N GLN A 115 -0.74 6.41 -18.84
CA GLN A 115 -0.07 5.92 -20.05
C GLN A 115 1.45 6.14 -20.03
N ASN A 116 1.96 6.93 -19.08
CA ASN A 116 3.34 7.42 -19.06
C ASN A 116 4.07 7.09 -17.75
N MET A 117 3.57 6.15 -16.95
CA MET A 117 4.18 5.72 -15.68
C MET A 117 4.63 4.25 -15.77
N PRO A 118 5.78 3.95 -16.39
CA PRO A 118 6.28 2.59 -16.47
C PRO A 118 6.67 2.05 -15.09
N LEU A 119 6.25 0.83 -14.77
CA LEU A 119 6.66 0.11 -13.55
C LEU A 119 7.95 -0.69 -13.74
N SER A 120 8.50 -0.77 -14.95
CA SER A 120 9.75 -1.51 -15.19
C SER A 120 10.56 -0.88 -16.32
N GLY A 121 11.76 -1.42 -16.56
CA GLY A 121 12.70 -0.90 -17.55
C GLY A 121 13.51 0.32 -17.06
N PRO A 122 14.33 0.92 -17.95
CA PRO A 122 15.30 1.95 -17.59
C PRO A 122 14.68 3.23 -16.99
N HIS A 123 13.42 3.52 -17.33
CA HIS A 123 12.70 4.69 -16.88
C HIS A 123 11.63 4.38 -15.82
N GLY A 124 11.65 3.16 -15.29
CA GLY A 124 10.69 2.67 -14.31
C GLY A 124 10.63 3.49 -13.02
N VAL A 125 9.47 3.45 -12.38
CA VAL A 125 9.20 4.14 -11.11
C VAL A 125 9.38 3.25 -9.87
N MET A 126 9.78 1.99 -10.04
CA MET A 126 10.08 1.11 -8.91
C MET A 126 11.31 1.61 -8.15
N SER A 127 11.29 1.42 -6.83
CA SER A 127 12.35 1.92 -5.93
C SER A 127 12.54 3.44 -6.04
N ARG A 128 11.44 4.14 -6.29
CA ARG A 128 11.31 5.60 -6.20
C ARG A 128 10.29 5.93 -5.14
N SER A 129 10.09 7.22 -4.86
CA SER A 129 9.07 7.65 -3.90
C SER A 129 7.87 8.29 -4.57
N ILE A 130 6.71 8.09 -3.97
CA ILE A 130 5.53 8.90 -4.25
C ILE A 130 5.43 9.97 -3.17
N VAL A 131 5.18 11.21 -3.60
CA VAL A 131 5.01 12.38 -2.72
C VAL A 131 3.63 12.95 -2.94
N ILE A 132 2.92 13.18 -1.85
CA ILE A 132 1.67 13.91 -1.78
C ILE A 132 2.00 15.30 -1.23
N HIS A 133 1.56 16.33 -1.93
CA HIS A 133 1.73 17.72 -1.56
C HIS A 133 0.58 18.23 -0.68
N ASN A 134 0.72 19.42 -0.12
CA ASN A 134 -0.27 20.00 0.78
C ASN A 134 -1.61 20.29 0.07
N GLU A 135 -2.66 20.46 0.86
CA GLU A 135 -4.01 20.71 0.35
C GLU A 135 -4.10 22.00 -0.48
N ASN A 136 -5.18 22.16 -1.24
CA ASN A 136 -5.43 23.33 -2.09
C ASN A 136 -4.28 23.61 -3.08
N GLN A 137 -3.67 22.55 -3.61
CA GLN A 137 -2.53 22.60 -4.54
C GLN A 137 -1.28 23.27 -3.95
N GLY A 138 -1.12 23.26 -2.63
CA GLY A 138 0.07 23.74 -1.96
C GLY A 138 1.32 23.01 -2.44
N SER A 139 2.46 23.69 -2.54
CA SER A 139 3.71 23.10 -3.04
C SER A 139 4.48 22.30 -1.99
N GLU A 140 4.22 22.53 -0.71
CA GLU A 140 4.88 21.84 0.39
C GLU A 140 4.59 20.34 0.35
N LYS A 141 5.59 19.52 0.71
CA LYS A 141 5.45 18.06 0.77
C LYS A 141 4.67 17.71 2.04
N PHE A 142 3.57 16.98 1.89
CA PHE A 142 2.67 16.61 2.99
C PHE A 142 2.94 15.19 3.50
N ALA A 143 3.14 14.25 2.58
CA ALA A 143 3.44 12.85 2.89
C ALA A 143 4.22 12.19 1.75
N CYS A 144 4.93 11.12 2.05
CA CYS A 144 5.65 10.32 1.05
C CYS A 144 5.72 8.85 1.46
N ALA A 145 5.93 8.01 0.46
CA ALA A 145 6.17 6.58 0.64
C ALA A 145 7.05 6.06 -0.50
N ASP A 146 7.72 4.94 -0.25
CA ASP A 146 8.45 4.21 -1.28
C ASP A 146 7.49 3.42 -2.19
N ILE A 147 7.88 3.29 -3.46
CA ILE A 147 7.20 2.45 -4.45
C ILE A 147 7.93 1.11 -4.47
N GLU A 148 7.30 0.13 -3.85
CA GLU A 148 7.84 -1.21 -3.66
C GLU A 148 7.06 -2.25 -4.47
N PRO A 149 7.67 -3.42 -4.78
CA PRO A 149 6.96 -4.53 -5.38
C PRO A 149 5.82 -5.01 -4.48
N ASP A 150 4.69 -5.33 -5.10
CA ASP A 150 3.55 -5.95 -4.43
C ASP A 150 3.54 -7.44 -4.78
N ASP A 151 4.13 -8.25 -3.89
CA ASP A 151 4.10 -9.70 -3.99
C ASP A 151 2.79 -10.21 -3.40
N ASP A 152 2.08 -11.11 -4.10
CA ASP A 152 0.88 -11.78 -3.59
C ASP A 152 1.14 -13.28 -3.42
N ILE A 153 1.17 -13.74 -2.16
CA ILE A 153 1.30 -15.16 -1.82
C ILE A 153 -0.05 -15.69 -1.36
N ILE A 154 -0.54 -16.68 -2.11
CA ILE A 154 -1.86 -17.27 -1.93
C ILE A 154 -1.74 -18.62 -1.22
N ASN A 155 -2.41 -18.75 -0.07
CA ASN A 155 -2.46 -20.00 0.68
C ASN A 155 -3.90 -20.42 1.00
N LEU A 156 -4.11 -21.72 1.15
CA LEU A 156 -5.31 -22.25 1.80
C LEU A 156 -5.11 -22.25 3.33
N ALA A 157 -6.06 -21.68 4.05
CA ALA A 157 -6.15 -21.77 5.50
C ALA A 157 -7.35 -22.64 5.90
N ASN A 158 -7.17 -23.45 6.95
CA ASN A 158 -8.21 -24.31 7.51
C ASN A 158 -8.21 -24.16 9.04
N ILE A 159 -9.31 -23.69 9.61
CA ILE A 159 -9.42 -23.39 11.04
C ILE A 159 -10.63 -24.08 11.67
N LYS A 160 -10.55 -24.35 12.98
CA LYS A 160 -11.71 -24.77 13.78
C LYS A 160 -12.77 -23.68 13.73
N ARG A 161 -14.02 -24.05 13.43
CA ARG A 161 -15.15 -23.14 13.30
C ARG A 161 -15.58 -22.62 14.67
N PRO A 162 -15.44 -21.32 14.98
CA PRO A 162 -16.07 -20.75 16.16
C PRO A 162 -17.60 -20.68 15.97
N SER A 163 -18.34 -20.67 17.08
CA SER A 163 -19.81 -20.68 17.09
C SER A 163 -20.46 -19.55 16.26
N LYS A 164 -19.78 -18.40 16.15
CA LYS A 164 -20.16 -17.27 15.29
C LYS A 164 -18.98 -16.82 14.44
N PHE A 165 -18.58 -17.66 13.48
CA PHE A 165 -17.53 -17.28 12.54
C PHE A 165 -17.97 -16.10 11.67
N SER A 166 -17.16 -15.05 11.66
CA SER A 166 -17.30 -13.89 10.76
C SER A 166 -15.95 -13.65 10.10
N PRO A 167 -15.87 -13.70 8.74
CA PRO A 167 -14.65 -13.39 8.01
C PRO A 167 -14.04 -12.04 8.41
N LYS A 168 -14.88 -11.02 8.60
CA LYS A 168 -14.44 -9.68 8.97
C LYS A 168 -13.75 -9.67 10.34
N ILE A 169 -14.42 -10.20 11.37
CA ILE A 169 -13.87 -10.23 12.73
C ILE A 169 -12.57 -11.04 12.77
N PHE A 170 -12.52 -12.18 12.07
CA PHE A 170 -11.31 -12.97 11.94
C PHE A 170 -10.15 -12.16 11.35
N MET A 171 -10.40 -11.46 10.23
CA MET A 171 -9.35 -10.69 9.56
C MET A 171 -8.90 -9.49 10.38
N ASP A 172 -9.81 -8.79 11.04
CA ASP A 172 -9.49 -7.66 11.93
C ASP A 172 -8.60 -8.13 13.11
N ASP A 173 -8.97 -9.25 13.75
CA ASP A 173 -8.17 -9.87 14.81
C ASP A 173 -6.76 -10.26 14.34
N MET A 174 -6.67 -10.94 13.19
CA MET A 174 -5.37 -11.39 12.66
C MET A 174 -4.48 -10.21 12.28
N ARG A 175 -5.03 -9.18 11.64
CA ARG A 175 -4.29 -7.96 11.26
C ARG A 175 -3.79 -7.19 12.48
N GLU A 176 -4.61 -7.07 13.52
CA GLU A 176 -4.23 -6.44 14.78
C GLU A 176 -3.04 -7.15 15.44
N VAL A 177 -3.12 -8.48 15.58
CA VAL A 177 -2.08 -9.31 16.23
C VAL A 177 -0.84 -9.53 15.36
N LEU A 178 -0.94 -9.41 14.04
CA LEU A 178 0.22 -9.37 13.15
C LEU A 178 0.82 -7.96 13.04
N GLY A 179 0.01 -6.92 13.27
CA GLY A 179 0.43 -5.53 13.15
C GLY A 179 0.60 -5.11 11.69
N VAL A 180 -0.31 -5.57 10.84
CA VAL A 180 -0.26 -5.31 9.39
C VAL A 180 -1.51 -4.55 8.94
N PRO A 181 -1.39 -3.64 7.97
CA PRO A 181 -2.56 -2.91 7.46
C PRO A 181 -3.49 -3.83 6.65
N GLU A 182 -4.69 -3.33 6.34
CA GLU A 182 -5.74 -4.09 5.63
C GLU A 182 -5.26 -4.68 4.30
N TRP A 183 -4.40 -3.96 3.58
CA TRP A 183 -3.91 -4.34 2.25
C TRP A 183 -2.71 -5.29 2.27
N TYR A 184 -2.17 -5.69 3.42
CA TYR A 184 -1.10 -6.70 3.51
C TYR A 184 -1.64 -8.12 3.76
N LEU A 185 -2.90 -8.25 4.18
CA LEU A 185 -3.51 -9.53 4.50
C LEU A 185 -5.00 -9.49 4.12
N SER A 186 -5.44 -10.31 3.18
CA SER A 186 -6.85 -10.38 2.76
C SER A 186 -7.36 -11.82 2.64
N MET A 187 -8.67 -11.99 2.76
CA MET A 187 -9.36 -13.27 2.61
C MET A 187 -10.28 -13.22 1.40
N GLU A 188 -10.26 -14.25 0.58
CA GLU A 188 -11.19 -14.38 -0.54
C GLU A 188 -12.55 -14.90 -0.07
N LEU A 189 -13.50 -13.98 0.16
CA LEU A 189 -14.81 -14.30 0.77
C LEU A 189 -15.61 -15.38 0.03
N GLN A 190 -15.42 -15.51 -1.28
CA GLN A 190 -16.12 -16.49 -2.11
C GLN A 190 -15.61 -17.92 -1.91
N THR A 191 -14.39 -18.08 -1.38
CA THR A 191 -13.76 -19.39 -1.12
C THR A 191 -14.07 -19.93 0.27
N VAL A 192 -14.77 -19.16 1.10
CA VAL A 192 -15.11 -19.56 2.47
C VAL A 192 -16.10 -20.72 2.43
N THR A 193 -15.63 -21.88 2.85
CA THR A 193 -16.40 -23.12 2.88
C THR A 193 -16.36 -23.72 4.28
N THR A 194 -17.45 -24.40 4.67
CA THR A 194 -17.54 -25.12 5.94
C THR A 194 -17.47 -26.61 5.67
N SER A 195 -16.73 -27.35 6.49
CA SER A 195 -16.65 -28.81 6.38
C SER A 195 -18.00 -29.48 6.62
N VAL A 196 -18.14 -30.73 6.13
CA VAL A 196 -19.38 -31.51 6.26
C VAL A 196 -19.81 -31.70 7.71
N ASP A 197 -18.86 -31.92 8.61
CA ASP A 197 -19.09 -32.06 10.06
C ASP A 197 -19.33 -30.72 10.77
N GLN A 198 -19.30 -29.61 10.03
CA GLN A 198 -19.43 -28.23 10.51
C GLN A 198 -18.38 -27.80 11.54
N LYS A 199 -17.30 -28.56 11.71
CA LYS A 199 -16.25 -28.28 12.70
C LYS A 199 -15.14 -27.38 12.16
N CYS A 200 -14.97 -27.31 10.85
CA CYS A 200 -13.90 -26.57 10.22
C CYS A 200 -14.42 -25.54 9.21
N VAL A 201 -13.65 -24.48 9.02
CA VAL A 201 -13.83 -23.49 7.96
C VAL A 201 -12.54 -23.37 7.18
N SER A 202 -12.65 -23.47 5.86
CA SER A 202 -11.55 -23.33 4.92
C SER A 202 -11.76 -22.09 4.06
N PHE A 203 -10.68 -21.38 3.74
CA PHE A 203 -10.70 -20.19 2.89
C PHE A 203 -9.32 -19.93 2.31
N VAL A 204 -9.27 -19.22 1.19
CA VAL A 204 -8.05 -18.69 0.59
C VAL A 204 -7.68 -17.38 1.27
N ILE A 205 -6.39 -17.26 1.60
CA ILE A 205 -5.80 -16.07 2.19
C ILE A 205 -4.65 -15.57 1.30
N HIS A 206 -4.58 -14.26 1.14
CA HIS A 206 -3.55 -13.54 0.40
C HIS A 206 -2.65 -12.79 1.38
N PHE A 207 -1.35 -13.02 1.27
CA PHE A 207 -0.32 -12.22 1.91
C PHE A 207 0.27 -11.30 0.84
N MET A 208 0.07 -9.99 1.02
CA MET A 208 0.38 -8.98 0.00
C MET A 208 1.46 -8.02 0.47
N GLY A 209 2.07 -7.29 -0.47
CA GLY A 209 3.10 -6.30 -0.23
C GLY A 209 4.53 -6.86 -0.29
N PRO A 210 5.55 -5.98 -0.19
CA PRO A 210 6.97 -6.33 -0.37
C PRO A 210 7.51 -7.33 0.66
N LEU A 211 6.80 -7.47 1.79
CA LEU A 211 7.17 -8.35 2.90
C LEU A 211 6.22 -9.55 3.03
N ALA A 212 5.43 -9.87 2.00
CA ALA A 212 4.46 -10.98 1.99
C ALA A 212 5.06 -12.31 2.50
N HIS A 213 6.27 -12.65 2.04
CA HIS A 213 6.99 -13.87 2.43
C HIS A 213 7.27 -13.95 3.95
N THR A 214 7.35 -12.81 4.65
CA THR A 214 7.59 -12.78 6.10
C THR A 214 6.31 -13.02 6.92
N LEU A 215 5.13 -12.81 6.33
CA LEU A 215 3.85 -12.84 7.05
C LEU A 215 3.30 -14.25 7.29
N GLN A 216 3.62 -15.20 6.40
CA GLN A 216 3.08 -16.56 6.46
C GLN A 216 3.42 -17.25 7.78
N ARG A 217 4.70 -17.23 8.19
CA ARG A 217 5.17 -17.97 9.37
C ARG A 217 4.55 -17.45 10.67
N PRO A 218 4.51 -16.13 10.95
CA PRO A 218 3.76 -15.57 12.08
C PRO A 218 2.27 -15.90 12.04
N PHE A 219 1.64 -15.86 10.87
CA PHE A 219 0.22 -16.18 10.70
C PHE A 219 -0.10 -17.63 11.14
N TYR A 220 0.63 -18.62 10.62
CA TYR A 220 0.40 -20.01 11.00
C TYR A 220 0.84 -20.31 12.44
N ARG A 221 1.84 -19.60 12.96
CA ARG A 221 2.20 -19.69 14.38
C ARG A 221 1.05 -19.25 15.29
N LEU A 222 0.31 -18.20 14.93
CA LEU A 222 -0.87 -17.77 15.67
C LEU A 222 -1.98 -18.83 15.64
N LEU A 223 -2.23 -19.43 14.48
CA LEU A 223 -3.21 -20.53 14.35
C LEU A 223 -2.79 -21.80 15.10
N ALA A 224 -1.49 -22.01 15.31
CA ALA A 224 -0.97 -23.08 16.18
C ALA A 224 -1.05 -22.73 17.68
N GLY A 225 -1.63 -21.60 18.07
CA GLY A 225 -1.71 -21.15 19.47
C GLY A 225 -0.45 -20.48 20.01
N GLY A 226 0.49 -20.11 19.14
CA GLY A 226 1.68 -19.38 19.53
C GLY A 226 1.42 -17.90 19.84
N ILE A 227 2.33 -17.30 20.61
CA ILE A 227 2.29 -15.90 21.02
C ILE A 227 3.30 -15.07 20.21
N LEU A 228 2.86 -13.93 19.68
CA LEU A 228 3.73 -12.96 19.01
C LEU A 228 4.15 -11.84 19.98
N LYS A 229 5.42 -11.86 20.39
CA LYS A 229 5.98 -10.84 21.31
C LYS A 229 6.18 -9.48 20.66
N LYS A 230 6.30 -9.42 19.33
CA LYS A 230 6.50 -8.21 18.51
C LYS A 230 5.57 -8.26 17.30
N THR A 231 5.24 -7.09 16.73
CA THR A 231 4.56 -7.01 15.43
C THR A 231 5.45 -7.60 14.33
N THR A 232 4.83 -8.08 13.26
CA THR A 232 5.57 -8.57 12.08
C THR A 232 6.11 -7.39 11.27
N LEU A 233 5.33 -6.31 11.18
CA LEU A 233 5.72 -5.05 10.57
C LEU A 233 5.69 -3.94 11.65
N PRO A 234 6.84 -3.43 12.09
CA PRO A 234 6.86 -2.21 12.90
C PRO A 234 6.49 -1.02 12.01
N GLN A 235 5.47 -0.26 12.39
CA GLN A 235 5.17 1.01 11.72
C GLN A 235 6.23 2.05 12.15
N PRO A 236 6.98 2.65 11.22
CA PRO A 236 7.92 3.72 11.56
C PRO A 236 7.21 4.85 12.30
N GLY A 237 7.78 5.31 13.41
CA GLY A 237 7.23 6.43 14.21
C GLY A 237 6.03 6.11 15.10
N VAL A 238 5.48 4.89 15.08
CA VAL A 238 4.36 4.51 15.96
C VAL A 238 4.85 3.63 17.11
N PRO A 239 4.80 4.09 18.38
CA PRO A 239 5.16 3.27 19.52
C PRO A 239 4.28 2.02 19.60
N THR A 240 4.88 0.85 19.81
CA THR A 240 4.11 -0.38 20.03
C THR A 240 3.42 -0.33 21.38
N ASP A 241 2.09 -0.44 21.40
CA ASP A 241 1.30 -0.51 22.63
C ASP A 241 1.71 -1.74 23.48
N PRO A 242 2.17 -1.56 24.73
CA PRO A 242 2.53 -2.67 25.62
C PRO A 242 1.36 -3.62 25.94
N ASN A 243 0.12 -3.13 25.89
CA ASN A 243 -1.12 -3.87 26.14
C ASN A 243 -1.73 -4.48 24.88
N ARG A 244 -1.03 -4.41 23.75
CA ARG A 244 -1.46 -5.02 22.49
C ARG A 244 -1.77 -6.51 22.65
N LYS A 245 -2.78 -6.97 21.90
CA LYS A 245 -3.14 -8.38 21.73
C LYS A 245 -2.00 -9.16 21.05
N LYS A 246 -1.54 -10.25 21.67
CA LYS A 246 -0.38 -11.05 21.23
C LYS A 246 -0.74 -12.44 20.70
N GLU A 247 -2.01 -12.81 20.82
CA GLU A 247 -2.55 -14.11 20.47
C GLU A 247 -3.96 -13.98 19.91
N VAL A 248 -4.42 -15.02 19.23
CA VAL A 248 -5.78 -15.12 18.70
C VAL A 248 -6.47 -16.35 19.27
N SER A 249 -7.80 -16.38 19.25
CA SER A 249 -8.61 -17.52 19.70
C SER A 249 -8.76 -18.63 18.65
N TYR A 250 -8.44 -18.32 17.38
CA TYR A 250 -8.58 -19.27 16.27
C TYR A 250 -7.47 -20.33 16.29
N ARG A 251 -7.81 -21.56 15.89
CA ARG A 251 -6.88 -22.69 15.85
C ARG A 251 -6.97 -23.42 14.52
N THR A 252 -5.86 -23.98 14.04
CA THR A 252 -5.84 -24.83 12.84
C THR A 252 -6.81 -26.01 13.00
N CYS A 253 -7.57 -26.32 11.95
CA CYS A 253 -8.35 -27.55 11.90
C CYS A 253 -7.50 -28.67 11.31
N GLY A 254 -7.31 -29.75 12.07
CA GLY A 254 -6.78 -31.00 11.52
C GLY A 254 -5.26 -31.19 11.50
N ASP A 255 -4.49 -30.61 12.43
CA ASP A 255 -3.14 -31.10 12.79
C ASP A 255 -2.69 -30.55 14.15
N VAL A 256 -3.19 -31.19 15.22
CA VAL A 256 -2.46 -31.58 16.45
C VAL A 256 -3.27 -32.74 16.99
N LEU A 257 -2.61 -33.88 17.21
CA LEU A 257 -3.15 -35.03 17.93
C LEU A 257 -4.00 -34.55 19.10
N ASP A 258 -5.31 -34.81 19.03
CA ASP A 258 -6.16 -34.90 20.21
C ASP A 258 -5.56 -36.05 21.05
N ASN A 259 -4.56 -35.73 21.86
CA ASN A 259 -4.15 -36.60 22.94
C ASN A 259 -5.05 -36.27 24.12
N ASP A 260 -5.92 -37.23 24.41
CA ASP A 260 -6.69 -37.40 25.64
C ASP A 260 -5.89 -37.03 26.91
#